data_AF-A0A3P8NZR8-F1
#
_entry.id   AF-A0A3P8NZR8-F1
#
_cell.length_a   1.000
_cell.length_b   1.000
_cell.length_c   1.000
_cell.angle_alpha   90.00
_cell.angle_beta   90.00
_cell.angle_gamma   90.00
#
_symmetry.space_group_name_H-M   'P 1'
#
loop_
_entity.id
_entity.type
_entity.pdbx_description
1 polymer ?
#
loop_
_entity_poly.entity_id
_entity_poly.type
_entity_poly.pdbx_seq_one_letter_code
_entity_poly.pdbx_strand_id
1 'polypeptide(L)'
;EDVLSVIILLEGPQRPLLGGTLMLPCHFEDHTVDDPGAPTIAPLSHRIKWSFVTKEKATTIIVAQGGKVHITENYQDRVQLVAYPGTPTNASIRISELRSSDTGVYRCEVQHDIEDNHSIVHVQVQGTVFHYRAIMGRYSLTFEKAKAACTQNSAVMASPEQLQAAYDDGFHQCDAGWLSDHTVRYPIQSPRMNCYGDKVELPGVRTYGVRDLNETYDVYCFAEKMTGRVFYTATAEKFTFSEAVLACSNKGAQLATTGQLYLAWQGGMDVCNAGWLADRSVRYPINIRRPQCGGGLIGVRTVYLHANQTGYPLPEFDAYCFREFVTLIPFKQFICIINNVSVYM
;
A
#
# COMPACT_ATOMS: atom_id res chain seq x y z
N GLU A 1 6.35 -26.23 30.96
CA GLU A 1 5.38 -25.27 30.41
C GLU A 1 5.97 -23.89 30.61
N ASP A 2 5.82 -22.98 29.64
CA ASP A 2 6.31 -21.61 29.80
C ASP A 2 5.48 -20.92 30.88
N VAL A 3 6.15 -20.25 31.82
CA VAL A 3 5.51 -19.61 32.97
C VAL A 3 4.63 -18.44 32.53
N LEU A 4 5.04 -17.73 31.48
CA LEU A 4 4.27 -16.68 30.82
C LEU A 4 4.06 -17.08 29.37
N SER A 5 2.81 -17.13 28.90
CA SER A 5 2.49 -17.42 27.50
C SER A 5 1.95 -16.18 26.80
N VAL A 6 2.37 -15.92 25.56
CA VAL A 6 1.90 -14.79 24.75
C VAL A 6 1.46 -15.29 23.39
N ILE A 7 0.22 -15.02 23.00
CA ILE A 7 -0.43 -15.61 21.84
C ILE A 7 -1.00 -14.50 20.93
N ILE A 8 -0.71 -14.61 19.64
CA ILE A 8 -1.37 -13.85 18.57
C ILE A 8 -2.26 -14.81 17.79
N LEU A 9 -3.59 -14.62 17.88
CA LEU A 9 -4.59 -15.46 17.21
C LEU A 9 -4.83 -15.00 15.76
N LEU A 10 -3.78 -15.00 14.95
CA LEU A 10 -3.86 -14.67 13.52
C LEU A 10 -3.21 -15.76 12.67
N GLU A 11 -3.89 -16.16 11.61
CA GLU A 11 -3.35 -17.11 10.64
C GLU A 11 -2.54 -16.37 9.57
N GLY A 12 -1.24 -16.70 9.49
CA GLY A 12 -0.35 -16.23 8.44
C GLY A 12 -0.11 -14.70 8.40
N PRO A 13 0.55 -14.21 7.34
CA PRO A 13 0.82 -12.79 7.17
C PRO A 13 -0.46 -11.99 6.93
N GLN A 14 -0.63 -10.91 7.69
CA GLN A 14 -1.73 -9.98 7.53
C GLN A 14 -1.51 -9.08 6.33
N ARG A 15 -2.57 -8.85 5.55
CA ARG A 15 -2.52 -8.11 4.29
C ARG A 15 -3.53 -6.97 4.24
N PRO A 16 -3.43 -5.98 5.16
CA PRO A 16 -4.36 -4.86 5.17
C PRO A 16 -4.10 -3.91 3.99
N LEU A 17 -5.08 -3.08 3.64
CA LEU A 17 -4.95 -2.08 2.59
C LEU A 17 -4.27 -0.79 3.09
N LEU A 18 -3.55 -0.11 2.20
CA LEU A 18 -3.04 1.25 2.41
C LEU A 18 -4.17 2.19 2.85
N GLY A 19 -3.90 3.07 3.82
CA GLY A 19 -4.87 3.99 4.43
C GLY A 19 -5.89 3.30 5.35
N GLY A 20 -5.85 1.97 5.46
CA GLY A 20 -6.76 1.20 6.29
C GLY A 20 -6.42 1.20 7.78
N THR A 21 -7.12 0.35 8.53
CA THR A 21 -6.87 0.08 9.94
C THR A 21 -6.58 -1.41 10.14
N LEU A 22 -5.58 -1.75 10.95
CA LEU A 22 -5.21 -3.10 11.31
C LEU A 22 -5.39 -3.32 12.81
N MET A 23 -5.99 -4.44 13.16
CA MET A 23 -6.05 -4.94 14.53
C MET A 23 -5.02 -6.06 14.69
N LEU A 24 -4.11 -5.92 15.65
CA LEU A 24 -3.16 -6.95 16.01
C LEU A 24 -3.55 -7.51 17.38
N PRO A 25 -4.22 -8.68 17.43
CA PRO A 25 -4.61 -9.29 18.68
C PRO A 25 -3.37 -9.81 19.40
N CYS A 26 -3.29 -9.60 20.71
CA CYS A 26 -2.28 -10.21 21.56
C CYS A 26 -2.88 -10.46 22.93
N HIS A 27 -2.84 -11.72 23.35
CA HIS A 27 -3.32 -12.17 24.65
C HIS A 27 -2.19 -12.89 25.37
N PHE A 28 -2.18 -12.82 26.70
CA PHE A 28 -1.20 -13.53 27.49
C PHE A 28 -1.81 -14.14 28.74
N GLU A 29 -1.24 -15.26 29.15
CA GLU A 29 -1.56 -15.95 30.39
C GLU A 29 -0.31 -16.06 31.24
N ASP A 30 -0.43 -15.72 32.51
CA ASP A 30 0.66 -15.79 33.48
C ASP A 30 0.36 -16.89 34.50
N HIS A 31 1.20 -17.92 34.48
CA HIS A 31 1.16 -19.07 35.35
C HIS A 31 2.29 -19.02 36.39
N THR A 32 2.81 -17.84 36.76
CA THR A 32 3.65 -17.67 37.95
C THR A 32 2.87 -18.13 39.20
N VAL A 33 2.98 -19.43 39.45
CA VAL A 33 2.46 -20.30 40.53
C VAL A 33 1.47 -19.65 41.52
N ASP A 34 0.26 -20.21 41.54
CA ASP A 34 -0.65 -20.29 42.69
C ASP A 34 0.03 -21.03 43.87
N ASP A 35 1.11 -20.49 44.43
CA ASP A 35 1.69 -21.03 45.67
C ASP A 35 0.76 -20.59 46.80
N PRO A 36 0.25 -21.48 47.68
CA PRO A 36 -0.69 -21.12 48.76
C PRO A 36 -0.18 -20.07 49.79
N GLY A 37 1.00 -19.48 49.56
CA GLY A 37 1.55 -18.33 50.29
C GLY A 37 2.16 -17.22 49.41
N ALA A 38 2.13 -17.31 48.08
CA ALA A 38 2.60 -16.25 47.20
C ALA A 38 1.57 -15.11 47.11
N PRO A 39 2.01 -13.83 47.07
CA PRO A 39 1.10 -12.72 46.84
C PRO A 39 0.47 -12.83 45.45
N THR A 40 -0.85 -12.62 45.38
CA THR A 40 -1.57 -12.54 44.09
C THR A 40 -0.90 -11.52 43.17
N ILE A 41 -0.78 -11.85 41.88
CA ILE A 41 -0.23 -10.94 40.87
C ILE A 41 -0.94 -9.59 40.95
N ALA A 42 -0.17 -8.53 41.19
CA ALA A 42 -0.72 -7.19 41.32
C ALA A 42 -1.37 -6.75 39.99
N PRO A 43 -2.56 -6.11 40.02
CA PRO A 43 -3.16 -5.60 38.80
C PRO A 43 -2.21 -4.68 38.04
N LEU A 44 -2.12 -4.85 36.71
CA LEU A 44 -1.28 -4.03 35.82
C LEU A 44 0.25 -4.15 36.10
N SER A 45 0.70 -5.21 36.79
CA SER A 45 2.13 -5.48 37.03
C SER A 45 2.89 -5.83 35.76
N HIS A 46 2.22 -6.45 34.79
CA HIS A 46 2.79 -6.79 33.49
C HIS A 46 3.20 -5.54 32.71
N ARG A 47 4.39 -5.60 32.13
CA ARG A 47 4.87 -4.64 31.15
C ARG A 47 4.58 -5.17 29.75
N ILE A 48 3.68 -4.51 29.04
CA ILE A 48 3.33 -4.81 27.65
C ILE A 48 4.15 -3.93 26.74
N LYS A 49 4.76 -4.51 25.70
CA LYS A 49 5.54 -3.77 24.70
C LYS A 49 5.26 -4.31 23.31
N TRP A 50 4.88 -3.41 22.39
CA TRP A 50 4.90 -3.70 20.97
C TRP A 50 6.12 -3.07 20.31
N SER A 51 6.72 -3.81 19.39
CA SER A 51 7.85 -3.33 18.59
C SER A 51 7.73 -3.70 17.12
N PHE A 52 8.24 -2.82 16.26
CA PHE A 52 8.46 -3.06 14.84
C PHE A 52 9.87 -3.61 14.63
N VAL A 53 9.96 -4.86 14.18
CA VAL A 53 11.19 -5.63 14.08
C VAL A 53 11.69 -5.63 12.64
N THR A 54 12.93 -5.20 12.48
CA THR A 54 13.71 -5.28 11.23
C THR A 54 14.87 -6.25 11.44
N LYS A 55 15.67 -6.51 10.39
CA LYS A 55 16.90 -7.32 10.53
C LYS A 55 17.94 -6.68 11.46
N GLU A 56 17.92 -5.36 11.59
CA GLU A 56 18.97 -4.58 12.25
C GLU A 56 18.57 -4.14 13.66
N LYS A 57 17.28 -3.86 13.88
CA LYS A 57 16.77 -3.34 15.15
C LYS A 57 15.30 -3.67 15.39
N ALA A 58 14.91 -3.69 16.66
CA ALA A 58 13.52 -3.63 17.10
C ALA A 58 13.21 -2.20 17.59
N THR A 59 12.29 -1.51 16.92
CA THR A 59 11.87 -0.15 17.28
C THR A 59 10.61 -0.24 18.12
N THR A 60 10.63 0.30 19.33
CA THR A 60 9.44 0.33 20.20
C THR A 60 8.33 1.19 19.58
N ILE A 61 7.12 0.65 19.55
CA ILE A 61 5.90 1.33 19.08
C ILE A 61 5.16 1.93 20.27
N ILE A 62 4.91 1.08 21.28
CA ILE A 62 4.09 1.40 22.45
C ILE A 62 4.51 0.52 23.62
N VAL A 63 4.46 1.10 24.84
CA VAL A 63 4.71 0.41 26.11
C VAL A 63 3.57 0.73 27.08
N ALA A 64 3.08 -0.28 27.79
CA ALA A 64 2.10 -0.11 28.86
C ALA A 64 2.57 -0.78 30.15
N GLN A 65 2.51 -0.06 31.27
CA GLN A 65 2.86 -0.58 32.59
C GLN A 65 2.23 0.28 33.69
N GLY A 66 1.68 -0.34 34.74
CA GLY A 66 1.14 0.39 35.90
C GLY A 66 0.05 1.41 35.54
N GLY A 67 -0.81 1.08 34.57
CA GLY A 67 -1.89 1.93 34.08
C GLY A 67 -1.46 3.08 33.17
N LYS A 68 -0.16 3.20 32.87
CA LYS A 68 0.37 4.24 31.98
C LYS A 68 0.71 3.65 30.62
N VAL A 69 0.44 4.42 29.57
CA VAL A 69 0.72 4.06 28.19
C VAL A 69 1.64 5.12 27.59
N HIS A 70 2.71 4.68 26.95
CA HIS A 70 3.65 5.53 26.23
C HIS A 70 3.74 5.07 24.77
N ILE A 71 3.48 5.99 23.83
CA ILE A 71 3.53 5.75 22.39
C ILE A 71 4.72 6.53 21.82
N THR A 72 5.48 5.90 20.92
CA THR A 72 6.60 6.55 20.23
C THR A 72 6.08 7.54 19.19
N GLU A 73 6.77 8.67 19.01
CA GLU A 73 6.38 9.79 18.14
C GLU A 73 5.89 9.38 16.73
N ASN A 74 6.57 8.47 16.05
CA ASN A 74 6.18 8.01 14.69
C ASN A 74 4.83 7.25 14.63
N TYR A 75 4.33 6.82 15.77
CA TYR A 75 3.07 6.07 15.93
C TYR A 75 2.03 6.83 16.74
N GLN A 76 2.36 8.04 17.18
CA GLN A 76 1.46 8.93 17.90
C GLN A 76 0.17 9.12 17.08
N ASP A 77 -0.96 9.13 17.77
CA ASP A 77 -2.32 9.26 17.22
C ASP A 77 -2.81 8.12 16.31
N ARG A 78 -1.91 7.28 15.78
CA ARG A 78 -2.25 6.12 14.93
C ARG A 78 -2.40 4.81 15.71
N VAL A 79 -1.67 4.66 16.82
CA VAL A 79 -1.64 3.41 17.60
C VAL A 79 -2.39 3.56 18.90
N GLN A 80 -3.22 2.57 19.23
CA GLN A 80 -3.99 2.55 20.47
C GLN A 80 -4.02 1.13 21.06
N LEU A 81 -3.94 1.02 22.39
CA LEU A 81 -4.28 -0.22 23.09
C LEU A 81 -5.81 -0.35 23.15
N VAL A 82 -6.30 -1.53 22.81
CA VAL A 82 -7.73 -1.74 22.58
C VAL A 82 -8.49 -1.90 23.90
N ALA A 83 -7.92 -2.63 24.85
CA ALA A 83 -8.61 -3.00 26.08
C ALA A 83 -7.86 -2.61 27.36
N TYR A 84 -6.63 -2.08 27.25
CA TYR A 84 -5.86 -1.63 28.41
C TYR A 84 -6.32 -0.24 28.88
N PRO A 85 -6.47 0.02 30.20
CA PRO A 85 -6.18 -0.87 31.33
C PRO A 85 -7.37 -1.75 31.77
N GLY A 86 -8.53 -1.69 31.11
CA GLY A 86 -9.74 -2.41 31.53
C GLY A 86 -9.66 -3.95 31.45
N THR A 87 -8.86 -4.50 30.54
CA THR A 87 -8.55 -5.93 30.43
C THR A 87 -7.03 -6.08 30.28
N PRO A 88 -6.29 -6.19 31.39
CA PRO A 88 -4.83 -6.11 31.39
C PRO A 88 -4.14 -7.27 30.67
N THR A 89 -4.77 -8.44 30.58
CA THR A 89 -4.29 -9.61 29.82
C THR A 89 -4.50 -9.49 28.30
N ASN A 90 -5.19 -8.43 27.86
CA ASN A 90 -5.40 -8.12 26.45
C ASN A 90 -4.46 -7.00 26.02
N ALA A 91 -3.32 -7.41 25.45
CA ALA A 91 -2.27 -6.55 24.93
C ALA A 91 -2.52 -6.13 23.46
N SER A 92 -3.73 -6.32 22.93
CA SER A 92 -4.04 -6.03 21.53
C SER A 92 -3.92 -4.54 21.19
N ILE A 93 -3.37 -4.25 20.02
CA ILE A 93 -3.27 -2.89 19.49
C ILE A 93 -4.09 -2.71 18.21
N ARG A 94 -4.53 -1.48 18.00
CA ARG A 94 -5.10 -0.98 16.76
C ARG A 94 -4.09 -0.02 16.13
N ILE A 95 -3.85 -0.16 14.82
CA ILE A 95 -3.04 0.76 14.02
C ILE A 95 -3.93 1.32 12.91
N SER A 96 -4.21 2.62 12.92
CA SER A 96 -4.92 3.33 11.85
C SER A 96 -3.98 3.94 10.83
N GLU A 97 -4.54 4.41 9.71
CA GLU A 97 -3.83 5.16 8.67
C GLU A 97 -2.57 4.43 8.20
N LEU A 98 -2.75 3.16 7.84
CA LEU A 98 -1.65 2.27 7.46
C LEU A 98 -0.89 2.80 6.26
N ARG A 99 0.43 2.79 6.38
CA ARG A 99 1.38 3.23 5.36
C ARG A 99 2.09 2.03 4.73
N SER A 100 2.64 2.18 3.54
CA SER A 100 3.50 1.14 2.93
C SER A 100 4.71 0.84 3.82
N SER A 101 5.25 1.89 4.49
CA SER A 101 6.35 1.78 5.45
C SER A 101 6.01 1.01 6.73
N ASP A 102 4.73 0.74 7.02
CA ASP A 102 4.30 -0.11 8.13
C ASP A 102 4.40 -1.62 7.81
N THR A 103 4.81 -2.00 6.59
CA THR A 103 5.07 -3.39 6.20
C THR A 103 6.30 -3.95 6.92
N GLY A 104 6.13 -5.03 7.68
CA GLY A 104 7.21 -5.66 8.43
C GLY A 104 6.74 -6.67 9.47
N VAL A 105 7.57 -6.92 10.48
CA VAL A 105 7.29 -7.87 11.56
C VAL A 105 6.97 -7.09 12.83
N TYR A 106 5.85 -7.40 13.45
CA TYR A 106 5.44 -6.82 14.73
C TYR A 106 5.61 -7.86 15.81
N ARG A 107 6.13 -7.44 16.97
CA ARG A 107 6.34 -8.30 18.14
C ARG A 107 5.56 -7.75 19.32
N CYS A 108 4.69 -8.58 19.89
CA CYS A 108 4.07 -8.35 21.18
C CYS A 108 4.90 -9.05 22.24
N GLU A 109 5.48 -8.30 23.17
CA GLU A 109 6.34 -8.77 24.25
C GLU A 109 5.68 -8.41 25.58
N VAL A 110 5.56 -9.39 26.47
CA VAL A 110 5.02 -9.21 27.82
C VAL A 110 6.09 -9.65 28.80
N GLN A 111 6.29 -8.86 29.84
CA GLN A 111 7.26 -9.14 30.90
C GLN A 111 6.60 -8.97 32.27
N HIS A 112 6.89 -9.90 33.18
CA HIS A 112 6.56 -9.83 34.59
C HIS A 112 7.76 -10.30 35.41
N ASP A 113 8.29 -9.42 36.26
CA ASP A 113 9.55 -9.63 36.97
C ASP A 113 10.71 -10.02 36.04
N ILE A 114 11.21 -11.26 36.17
CA ILE A 114 12.28 -11.84 35.36
C ILE A 114 11.77 -12.70 34.19
N GLU A 115 10.47 -12.99 34.16
CA GLU A 115 9.83 -13.80 33.13
C GLU A 115 9.39 -12.89 31.97
N ASP A 116 9.75 -13.28 30.75
CA ASP A 116 9.29 -12.61 29.54
C ASP A 116 8.94 -13.63 28.46
N ASN A 117 7.92 -13.31 27.65
CA ASN A 117 7.60 -14.08 26.47
C ASN A 117 7.05 -13.15 25.39
N HIS A 118 7.03 -13.61 24.15
CA HIS A 118 6.57 -12.82 23.01
C HIS A 118 5.97 -13.66 21.90
N SER A 119 5.15 -13.01 21.10
CA SER A 119 4.66 -13.54 19.82
C SER A 119 4.91 -12.53 18.70
N ILE A 120 5.02 -13.03 17.47
CA ILE A 120 5.27 -12.21 16.28
C ILE A 120 4.16 -12.36 15.23
N VAL A 121 3.96 -11.30 14.45
CA VAL A 121 3.04 -11.30 13.31
C VAL A 121 3.65 -10.53 12.15
N HIS A 122 3.50 -11.08 10.95
CA HIS A 122 3.94 -10.45 9.71
C HIS A 122 2.81 -9.60 9.14
N VAL A 123 3.11 -8.37 8.74
CA VAL A 123 2.17 -7.44 8.11
C VAL A 123 2.73 -6.99 6.77
N GLN A 124 1.92 -7.08 5.73
CA GLN A 124 2.23 -6.60 4.39
C GLN A 124 1.11 -5.68 3.91
N VAL A 125 1.33 -4.37 3.98
CA VAL A 125 0.36 -3.38 3.52
C VAL A 125 0.25 -3.45 2.00
N GLN A 126 -0.99 -3.60 1.52
CA GLN A 126 -1.27 -3.84 0.11
C GLN A 126 -1.72 -2.57 -0.61
N GLY A 127 -1.35 -2.55 -1.89
CA GLY A 127 -1.76 -1.55 -2.85
C GLY A 127 -0.94 -0.27 -2.81
N THR A 128 -1.10 0.53 -3.86
CA THR A 128 -0.31 1.73 -4.08
C THR A 128 -1.14 2.79 -4.81
N VAL A 129 -0.93 4.05 -4.45
CA VAL A 129 -1.57 5.20 -5.09
C VAL A 129 -0.66 5.76 -6.19
N PHE A 130 -1.25 6.08 -7.32
CA PHE A 130 -0.57 6.78 -8.40
C PHE A 130 -1.41 7.90 -8.99
N HIS A 131 -0.73 8.94 -9.47
CA HIS A 131 -1.35 9.98 -10.27
C HIS A 131 -1.52 9.50 -11.71
N TYR A 132 -2.69 9.78 -12.28
CA TYR A 132 -3.00 9.51 -13.67
C TYR A 132 -3.47 10.79 -14.37
N ARG A 133 -2.78 11.13 -15.45
CA ARG A 133 -3.17 12.18 -16.39
C ARG A 133 -3.52 11.55 -17.72
N ALA A 134 -4.68 11.92 -18.27
CA ALA A 134 -5.04 11.52 -19.61
C ALA A 134 -4.16 12.19 -20.66
N ILE A 135 -3.95 11.46 -21.74
CA ILE A 135 -3.19 11.88 -22.91
C ILE A 135 -3.64 13.22 -23.49
N MET A 136 -4.96 13.46 -23.50
CA MET A 136 -5.57 14.63 -24.14
C MET A 136 -5.07 15.96 -23.56
N GLY A 137 -4.48 15.93 -22.37
CA GLY A 137 -3.88 17.08 -21.74
C GLY A 137 -4.10 17.09 -20.23
N ARG A 138 -3.46 18.06 -19.58
CA ARG A 138 -3.64 18.34 -18.16
C ARG A 138 -5.09 18.73 -17.86
N TYR A 139 -5.64 18.19 -16.79
CA TYR A 139 -6.98 18.53 -16.29
C TYR A 139 -8.09 18.35 -17.32
N SER A 140 -8.11 17.16 -17.94
CA SER A 140 -9.04 16.81 -19.04
C SER A 140 -10.11 15.78 -18.65
N LEU A 141 -10.13 15.31 -17.40
CA LEU A 141 -11.04 14.27 -16.94
C LEU A 141 -12.13 14.86 -16.04
N THR A 142 -13.39 14.68 -16.44
CA THR A 142 -14.54 14.80 -15.53
C THR A 142 -14.53 13.65 -14.53
N PHE A 143 -15.32 13.72 -13.45
CA PHE A 143 -15.33 12.68 -12.42
C PHE A 143 -15.57 11.27 -12.99
N GLU A 144 -16.58 11.11 -13.86
CA GLU A 144 -16.89 9.82 -14.48
C GLU A 144 -15.77 9.32 -15.41
N LYS A 145 -15.15 10.23 -16.17
CA LYS A 145 -13.99 9.88 -17.02
C LYS A 145 -12.77 9.50 -16.18
N ALA A 146 -12.55 10.19 -15.07
CA ALA A 146 -11.48 9.89 -14.11
C ALA A 146 -11.66 8.51 -13.48
N LYS A 147 -12.88 8.18 -13.06
CA LYS A 147 -13.23 6.85 -12.55
C LYS A 147 -12.97 5.75 -13.58
N ALA A 148 -13.45 5.94 -14.81
CA ALA A 148 -13.21 5.00 -15.91
C ALA A 148 -11.72 4.86 -16.24
N ALA A 149 -10.94 5.95 -16.20
CA ALA A 149 -9.51 5.92 -16.44
C ALA A 149 -8.75 5.06 -15.43
N CYS A 150 -9.11 5.12 -14.14
CA CYS A 150 -8.53 4.22 -13.14
C CYS A 150 -8.86 2.75 -13.43
N THR A 151 -10.13 2.44 -13.74
CA THR A 151 -10.56 1.06 -14.07
C THR A 151 -9.82 0.50 -15.29
N GLN A 152 -9.69 1.29 -16.36
CA GLN A 152 -8.94 0.91 -17.57
C GLN A 152 -7.45 0.67 -17.29
N ASN A 153 -6.92 1.25 -16.21
CA ASN A 153 -5.53 1.09 -15.78
C ASN A 153 -5.37 0.10 -14.62
N SER A 154 -6.29 -0.86 -14.47
CA SER A 154 -6.25 -1.91 -13.43
C SER A 154 -6.20 -1.36 -12.01
N ALA A 155 -6.98 -0.30 -11.76
CA ALA A 155 -7.06 0.38 -10.48
C ALA A 155 -8.50 0.86 -10.20
N VAL A 156 -8.72 1.38 -9.01
CA VAL A 156 -9.93 2.14 -8.64
C VAL A 156 -9.55 3.57 -8.29
N MET A 157 -10.51 4.49 -8.21
CA MET A 157 -10.21 5.84 -7.73
C MET A 157 -9.79 5.76 -6.25
N ALA A 158 -8.71 6.45 -5.90
CA ALA A 158 -8.16 6.41 -4.54
C ALA A 158 -9.09 7.13 -3.54
N SER A 159 -9.11 6.64 -2.30
CA SER A 159 -9.75 7.35 -1.20
C SER A 159 -8.86 8.48 -0.66
N PRO A 160 -9.44 9.45 0.07
CA PRO A 160 -8.68 10.45 0.82
C PRO A 160 -7.63 9.84 1.75
N GLU A 161 -7.97 8.78 2.47
CA GLU A 161 -7.10 8.11 3.45
C GLU A 161 -5.93 7.42 2.73
N GLN A 162 -6.18 6.83 1.56
CA GLN A 162 -5.13 6.25 0.72
C GLN A 162 -4.16 7.31 0.20
N LEU A 163 -4.68 8.47 -0.26
CA LEU A 163 -3.82 9.57 -0.69
C LEU A 163 -3.03 10.16 0.49
N GLN A 164 -3.65 10.28 1.66
CA GLN A 164 -2.99 10.75 2.88
C GLN A 164 -1.87 9.79 3.32
N ALA A 165 -2.12 8.48 3.34
CA ALA A 165 -1.11 7.48 3.65
C ALA A 165 0.05 7.47 2.64
N ALA A 166 -0.26 7.62 1.34
CA ALA A 166 0.77 7.75 0.31
C ALA A 166 1.60 9.03 0.50
N TYR A 167 0.94 10.15 0.82
CA TYR A 167 1.63 11.39 1.16
C TYR A 167 2.56 11.17 2.35
N ASP A 168 2.11 10.57 3.45
CA ASP A 168 2.94 10.36 4.64
C ASP A 168 4.17 9.47 4.36
N ASP A 169 4.11 8.62 3.33
CA ASP A 169 5.24 7.84 2.79
C ASP A 169 6.13 8.60 1.78
N GLY A 170 5.91 9.90 1.62
CA GLY A 170 6.72 10.79 0.79
C GLY A 170 6.16 11.08 -0.60
N PHE A 171 4.92 10.70 -0.91
CA PHE A 171 4.34 10.98 -2.23
C PHE A 171 4.13 12.49 -2.43
N HIS A 172 4.65 13.02 -3.53
CA HIS A 172 4.64 14.44 -3.87
C HIS A 172 4.21 14.63 -5.33
N GLN A 173 3.11 15.34 -5.54
CA GLN A 173 2.59 15.65 -6.87
C GLN A 173 1.86 17.00 -6.82
N CYS A 174 2.33 17.97 -7.61
CA CYS A 174 1.69 19.28 -7.73
C CYS A 174 0.68 19.31 -8.88
N ASP A 175 -0.28 18.38 -8.84
CA ASP A 175 -1.38 18.35 -9.79
C ASP A 175 -2.66 17.89 -9.12
N ALA A 176 -3.67 18.75 -9.16
CA ALA A 176 -4.99 18.47 -8.63
C ALA A 176 -5.63 17.27 -9.34
N GLY A 177 -6.14 16.32 -8.57
CA GLY A 177 -6.82 15.15 -9.09
C GLY A 177 -8.03 14.73 -8.25
N TRP A 178 -8.98 14.09 -8.92
CA TRP A 178 -10.18 13.50 -8.32
C TRP A 178 -9.86 12.37 -7.33
N LEU A 179 -10.67 12.29 -6.29
CA LEU A 179 -10.73 11.19 -5.31
C LEU A 179 -12.16 10.65 -5.19
N SER A 180 -12.29 9.45 -4.59
CA SER A 180 -13.55 8.70 -4.53
C SER A 180 -14.67 9.41 -3.76
N ASP A 181 -14.35 10.38 -2.91
CA ASP A 181 -15.28 11.22 -2.15
C ASP A 181 -15.74 12.49 -2.89
N HIS A 182 -15.47 12.55 -4.20
CA HIS A 182 -15.74 13.71 -5.08
C HIS A 182 -14.94 14.96 -4.72
N THR A 183 -13.94 14.85 -3.86
CA THR A 183 -13.00 15.94 -3.62
C THR A 183 -11.90 15.94 -4.66
N VAL A 184 -11.28 17.11 -4.80
CA VAL A 184 -10.07 17.29 -5.60
C VAL A 184 -8.94 17.68 -4.69
N ARG A 185 -7.87 16.88 -4.68
CA ARG A 185 -6.74 17.04 -3.76
C ARG A 185 -5.41 16.88 -4.48
N TYR A 186 -4.31 17.24 -3.83
CA TYR A 186 -2.96 16.91 -4.28
C TYR A 186 -1.91 16.99 -3.14
N PRO A 187 -0.98 16.03 -3.05
CA PRO A 187 -0.01 15.94 -1.95
C PRO A 187 1.28 16.72 -2.24
N ILE A 188 1.72 17.57 -1.30
CA ILE A 188 2.97 18.34 -1.44
C ILE A 188 3.84 18.16 -0.19
N GLN A 189 4.89 17.36 -0.34
CA GLN A 189 5.96 17.21 0.66
C GLN A 189 6.79 18.48 0.88
N SER A 190 7.23 19.13 -0.20
CA SER A 190 8.04 20.35 -0.14
C SER A 190 7.26 21.50 -0.79
N PRO A 191 6.75 22.47 0.00
CA PRO A 191 6.05 23.64 -0.51
C PRO A 191 6.88 24.39 -1.56
N ARG A 192 6.24 24.82 -2.64
CA ARG A 192 6.91 25.55 -3.73
C ARG A 192 5.93 26.45 -4.47
N MET A 193 6.48 27.40 -5.23
CA MET A 193 5.70 28.32 -6.05
C MET A 193 4.76 27.58 -7.00
N ASN A 194 3.55 28.10 -7.16
CA ASN A 194 2.46 27.56 -7.98
C ASN A 194 1.84 26.25 -7.46
N CYS A 195 2.18 25.82 -6.24
CA CYS A 195 1.65 24.62 -5.59
C CYS A 195 1.04 24.94 -4.23
N TYR A 196 0.26 26.02 -4.14
CA TYR A 196 -0.20 26.58 -2.87
C TYR A 196 -1.52 25.96 -2.37
N GLY A 197 -2.55 25.89 -3.20
CA GLY A 197 -3.87 25.37 -2.79
C GLY A 197 -4.37 26.09 -1.53
N ASP A 198 -4.86 25.32 -0.56
CA ASP A 198 -5.26 25.78 0.78
C ASP A 198 -4.08 25.88 1.78
N LYS A 199 -2.86 25.52 1.38
CA LYS A 199 -1.67 25.46 2.25
C LYS A 199 -0.47 26.14 1.57
N VAL A 200 -0.30 27.44 1.78
CA VAL A 200 0.72 28.22 1.05
C VAL A 200 2.15 27.77 1.38
N GLU A 201 2.55 27.82 2.65
CA GLU A 201 3.93 27.54 3.07
C GLU A 201 4.07 26.25 3.88
N LEU A 202 2.99 25.46 3.96
CA LEU A 202 2.94 24.25 4.76
C LEU A 202 2.91 22.98 3.89
N PRO A 203 3.63 21.92 4.30
CA PRO A 203 3.50 20.61 3.68
C PRO A 203 2.11 20.02 3.97
N GLY A 204 1.66 19.10 3.13
CA GLY A 204 0.39 18.40 3.32
C GLY A 204 -0.36 18.09 2.04
N VAL A 205 -1.42 17.32 2.19
CA VAL A 205 -2.44 17.12 1.15
C VAL A 205 -3.31 18.37 1.06
N ARG A 206 -3.23 19.06 -0.07
CA ARG A 206 -4.06 20.23 -0.38
C ARG A 206 -5.42 19.79 -0.89
N THR A 207 -6.44 20.63 -0.70
CA THR A 207 -7.80 20.33 -1.11
C THR A 207 -8.48 21.54 -1.76
N TYR A 208 -9.27 21.27 -2.79
CA TYR A 208 -10.26 22.19 -3.35
C TYR A 208 -11.68 21.88 -2.86
N GLY A 209 -11.82 20.95 -1.90
CA GLY A 209 -13.10 20.45 -1.42
C GLY A 209 -13.83 19.61 -2.46
N VAL A 210 -15.13 19.39 -2.20
CA VAL A 210 -16.03 18.74 -3.16
C VAL A 210 -16.27 19.68 -4.35
N ARG A 211 -16.18 19.16 -5.57
CA ARG A 211 -16.31 19.93 -6.82
C ARG A 211 -17.52 19.48 -7.63
N ASP A 212 -17.93 20.27 -8.62
CA ASP A 212 -18.94 19.86 -9.60
C ASP A 212 -18.36 18.74 -10.48
N LEU A 213 -19.10 17.64 -10.65
CA LEU A 213 -18.63 16.44 -11.34
C LEU A 213 -18.29 16.67 -12.83
N ASN A 214 -18.76 17.77 -13.42
CA ASN A 214 -18.46 18.19 -14.79
C ASN A 214 -17.17 19.03 -14.90
N GLU A 215 -16.61 19.51 -13.79
CA GLU A 215 -15.28 20.12 -13.79
C GLU A 215 -14.22 19.09 -14.21
N THR A 216 -13.07 19.58 -14.66
CA THR A 216 -12.03 18.70 -15.20
C THR A 216 -10.74 18.82 -14.41
N TYR A 217 -10.19 17.67 -14.05
CA TYR A 217 -8.94 17.52 -13.31
C TYR A 217 -8.18 16.28 -13.79
N ASP A 218 -7.06 15.96 -13.14
CA ASP A 218 -6.43 14.64 -13.27
C ASP A 218 -7.12 13.67 -12.28
N VAL A 219 -6.53 12.51 -11.98
CA VAL A 219 -7.08 11.59 -10.98
C VAL A 219 -5.99 10.86 -10.21
N TYR A 220 -6.25 10.54 -8.95
CA TYR A 220 -5.44 9.59 -8.19
C TYR A 220 -6.13 8.22 -8.19
N CYS A 221 -5.39 7.20 -8.61
CA CYS A 221 -5.86 5.83 -8.68
C CYS A 221 -5.14 4.98 -7.64
N PHE A 222 -5.85 3.99 -7.08
CA PHE A 222 -5.34 2.98 -6.17
C PHE A 222 -5.35 1.61 -6.84
N ALA A 223 -4.17 1.03 -7.04
CA ALA A 223 -4.02 -0.34 -7.50
C ALA A 223 -3.82 -1.24 -6.27
N GLU A 224 -4.74 -2.17 -6.01
CA GLU A 224 -4.70 -3.03 -4.82
C GLU A 224 -3.73 -4.21 -4.98
N LYS A 225 -3.96 -5.02 -6.02
CA LYS A 225 -3.22 -6.25 -6.30
C LYS A 225 -3.36 -6.65 -7.76
N MET A 226 -2.48 -7.52 -8.23
CA MET A 226 -2.56 -8.13 -9.55
C MET A 226 -2.33 -9.64 -9.47
N THR A 227 -3.06 -10.40 -10.29
CA THR A 227 -2.97 -11.86 -10.43
C THR A 227 -2.09 -12.24 -11.61
N GLY A 228 -0.86 -11.76 -11.62
CA GLY A 228 0.06 -11.98 -12.73
C GLY A 228 1.42 -11.37 -12.46
N ARG A 229 2.22 -11.27 -13.51
CA ARG A 229 3.52 -10.60 -13.44
C ARG A 229 3.72 -9.66 -14.62
N VAL A 230 4.32 -8.52 -14.32
CA VAL A 230 4.91 -7.65 -15.34
C VAL A 230 6.32 -8.13 -15.62
N PHE A 231 6.74 -8.07 -16.88
CA PHE A 231 8.12 -8.30 -17.30
C PHE A 231 8.50 -7.29 -18.39
N TYR A 232 9.78 -6.99 -18.47
CA TYR A 232 10.34 -6.05 -19.43
C TYR A 232 10.82 -6.77 -20.70
N THR A 233 10.60 -6.18 -21.86
CA THR A 233 11.08 -6.69 -23.16
C THR A 233 11.67 -5.54 -23.98
N ALA A 234 12.78 -5.81 -24.67
CA ALA A 234 13.57 -4.82 -25.39
C ALA A 234 14.22 -5.39 -26.65
N THR A 235 14.57 -4.51 -27.59
CA THR A 235 15.34 -4.77 -28.82
C THR A 235 16.36 -3.65 -29.05
N ALA A 236 17.36 -3.87 -29.91
CA ALA A 236 18.34 -2.84 -30.26
C ALA A 236 17.68 -1.62 -30.94
N GLU A 237 16.71 -1.87 -31.81
CA GLU A 237 15.97 -0.87 -32.59
C GLU A 237 14.76 -0.28 -31.84
N LYS A 238 14.52 -0.71 -30.58
CA LYS A 238 13.32 -0.40 -29.81
C LYS A 238 12.03 -0.80 -30.56
N PHE A 239 10.89 -0.36 -30.05
CA PHE A 239 9.59 -0.62 -30.65
C PHE A 239 8.80 0.68 -30.85
N THR A 240 8.10 0.76 -31.97
CA THR A 240 6.86 1.54 -32.06
C THR A 240 5.80 0.95 -31.14
N PHE A 241 4.74 1.71 -30.84
CA PHE A 241 3.64 1.20 -30.01
C PHE A 241 3.03 -0.09 -30.58
N SER A 242 2.80 -0.16 -31.89
CA SER A 242 2.26 -1.35 -32.56
C SER A 242 3.20 -2.56 -32.45
N GLU A 243 4.50 -2.36 -32.59
CA GLU A 243 5.48 -3.44 -32.43
C GLU A 243 5.57 -3.90 -30.98
N ALA A 244 5.46 -2.99 -30.01
CA ALA A 244 5.43 -3.31 -28.59
C ALA A 244 4.23 -4.21 -28.24
N VAL A 245 3.05 -3.91 -28.80
CA VAL A 245 1.86 -4.78 -28.67
C VAL A 245 2.14 -6.18 -29.21
N LEU A 246 2.70 -6.28 -30.42
CA LEU A 246 3.04 -7.56 -31.04
C LEU A 246 4.12 -8.31 -30.26
N ALA A 247 5.13 -7.62 -29.74
CA ALA A 247 6.22 -8.20 -28.96
C ALA A 247 5.70 -8.84 -27.66
N CYS A 248 4.76 -8.20 -26.96
CA CYS A 248 4.10 -8.80 -25.81
C CYS A 248 3.21 -9.99 -26.22
N SER A 249 2.41 -9.83 -27.29
CA SER A 249 1.51 -10.88 -27.78
C SER A 249 2.25 -12.15 -28.19
N ASN A 250 3.38 -12.02 -28.89
CA ASN A 250 4.24 -13.14 -29.29
C ASN A 250 4.83 -13.91 -28.09
N LYS A 251 4.82 -13.29 -26.90
CA LYS A 251 5.20 -13.91 -25.63
C LYS A 251 3.97 -14.33 -24.83
N GLY A 252 2.78 -14.45 -25.40
CA GLY A 252 1.56 -14.82 -24.67
C GLY A 252 1.25 -13.86 -23.52
N ALA A 253 1.41 -12.55 -23.78
CA ALA A 253 1.21 -11.47 -22.83
C ALA A 253 0.57 -10.28 -23.54
N GLN A 254 0.10 -9.30 -22.79
CA GLN A 254 -0.36 -8.01 -23.32
C GLN A 254 0.54 -6.89 -22.79
N LEU A 255 0.44 -5.68 -23.34
CA LEU A 255 1.08 -4.53 -22.70
C LEU A 255 0.53 -4.38 -21.28
N ALA A 256 1.43 -4.11 -20.33
CA ALA A 256 1.03 -3.85 -18.95
C ALA A 256 0.23 -2.55 -18.86
N THR A 257 -0.77 -2.52 -17.98
CA THR A 257 -1.45 -1.28 -17.62
C THR A 257 -0.59 -0.45 -16.66
N THR A 258 -0.94 0.83 -16.47
CA THR A 258 -0.26 1.69 -15.51
C THR A 258 -0.31 1.10 -14.10
N GLY A 259 -1.48 0.68 -13.61
CA GLY A 259 -1.62 0.10 -12.27
C GLY A 259 -0.80 -1.18 -12.10
N GLN A 260 -0.73 -2.03 -13.12
CA GLN A 260 0.12 -3.23 -13.09
C GLN A 260 1.61 -2.89 -12.97
N LEU A 261 2.09 -1.84 -13.68
CA LEU A 261 3.48 -1.39 -13.54
C LEU A 261 3.77 -0.84 -12.13
N TYR A 262 2.85 -0.08 -11.54
CA TYR A 262 2.99 0.41 -10.17
C TYR A 262 3.02 -0.73 -9.14
N LEU A 263 2.19 -1.76 -9.31
CA LEU A 263 2.23 -2.96 -8.46
C LEU A 263 3.53 -3.75 -8.64
N ALA A 264 4.03 -3.88 -9.87
CA ALA A 264 5.31 -4.52 -10.13
C ALA A 264 6.47 -3.75 -9.49
N TRP A 265 6.45 -2.41 -9.58
CA TRP A 265 7.41 -1.52 -8.93
C TRP A 265 7.36 -1.68 -7.40
N GLN A 266 6.17 -1.66 -6.79
CA GLN A 266 5.99 -1.91 -5.35
C GLN A 266 6.54 -3.29 -4.95
N GLY A 267 6.41 -4.29 -5.83
CA GLY A 267 6.99 -5.63 -5.67
C GLY A 267 8.50 -5.74 -5.94
N GLY A 268 9.20 -4.63 -6.19
CA GLY A 268 10.65 -4.60 -6.36
C GLY A 268 11.15 -4.47 -7.80
N MET A 269 10.27 -4.34 -8.80
CA MET A 269 10.70 -4.13 -10.19
C MET A 269 11.47 -2.81 -10.32
N ASP A 270 12.67 -2.90 -10.90
CA ASP A 270 13.59 -1.81 -11.05
C ASP A 270 14.26 -1.88 -12.43
N VAL A 271 13.81 -1.03 -13.36
CA VAL A 271 14.26 -1.02 -14.76
C VAL A 271 14.44 0.42 -15.22
N CYS A 272 15.70 0.83 -15.43
CA CYS A 272 16.04 2.17 -15.87
C CYS A 272 15.91 2.38 -17.40
N ASN A 273 14.82 1.90 -18.00
CA ASN A 273 14.55 2.09 -19.43
C ASN A 273 13.07 2.33 -19.66
N ALA A 274 12.78 3.37 -20.44
CA ALA A 274 11.44 3.77 -20.81
C ALA A 274 10.79 2.74 -21.74
N GLY A 275 9.55 2.36 -21.44
CA GLY A 275 8.81 1.37 -22.23
C GLY A 275 7.32 1.70 -22.34
N TRP A 276 6.72 1.24 -23.43
CA TRP A 276 5.30 1.38 -23.71
C TRP A 276 4.44 0.63 -22.69
N LEU A 277 3.29 1.24 -22.37
CA LEU A 277 2.19 0.65 -21.61
C LEU A 277 0.90 0.63 -22.45
N ALA A 278 -0.10 -0.12 -21.99
CA ALA A 278 -1.36 -0.32 -22.70
C ALA A 278 -2.14 0.98 -22.97
N ASP A 279 -1.98 2.00 -22.12
CA ASP A 279 -2.58 3.32 -22.27
C ASP A 279 -1.79 4.23 -23.23
N ARG A 280 -0.79 3.70 -23.96
CA ARG A 280 0.13 4.44 -24.84
C ARG A 280 1.03 5.44 -24.11
N SER A 281 1.02 5.45 -22.78
CA SER A 281 2.05 6.15 -22.03
C SER A 281 3.36 5.38 -22.09
N VAL A 282 4.45 6.09 -21.83
CA VAL A 282 5.79 5.52 -21.74
C VAL A 282 6.31 5.79 -20.35
N ARG A 283 6.65 4.71 -19.63
CA ARG A 283 7.05 4.79 -18.22
C ARG A 283 8.22 3.87 -17.92
N TYR A 284 8.81 4.06 -16.75
CA TYR A 284 9.87 3.18 -16.23
C TYR A 284 9.90 3.18 -14.69
N PRO A 285 10.00 2.01 -14.05
CA PRO A 285 10.01 1.89 -12.58
C PRO A 285 11.42 1.96 -12.00
N ILE A 286 11.60 2.76 -10.95
CA ILE A 286 12.85 2.88 -10.19
C ILE A 286 12.59 2.55 -8.73
N ASN A 287 13.13 1.43 -8.26
CA ASN A 287 13.12 1.06 -6.85
C ASN A 287 14.47 1.39 -6.17
N ILE A 288 15.56 1.49 -6.95
CA ILE A 288 16.90 1.81 -6.44
C ILE A 288 17.32 3.23 -6.89
N ARG A 289 17.64 4.11 -5.93
CA ARG A 289 18.08 5.49 -6.21
C ARG A 289 19.37 5.49 -7.03
N ARG A 290 19.34 6.16 -8.19
CA ARG A 290 20.46 6.30 -9.12
C ARG A 290 20.47 7.70 -9.73
N PRO A 291 21.55 8.50 -9.61
CA PRO A 291 21.60 9.84 -10.19
C PRO A 291 21.31 9.88 -11.70
N GLN A 292 21.85 8.90 -12.44
CA GLN A 292 21.68 8.75 -13.89
C GLN A 292 20.29 8.23 -14.32
N CYS A 293 19.41 7.89 -13.37
CA CYS A 293 18.09 7.35 -13.64
C CYS A 293 17.00 8.14 -12.92
N GLY A 294 16.11 8.79 -13.65
CA GLY A 294 14.98 9.53 -13.05
C GLY A 294 15.41 10.62 -12.05
N GLY A 295 16.64 11.14 -12.18
CA GLY A 295 17.17 12.19 -11.32
C GLY A 295 17.42 11.77 -9.87
N GLY A 296 17.67 10.47 -9.60
CA GLY A 296 17.92 9.97 -8.25
C GLY A 296 16.66 9.68 -7.42
N LEU A 297 15.48 9.83 -8.01
CA LEU A 297 14.19 9.60 -7.34
C LEU A 297 13.67 8.18 -7.60
N ILE A 298 13.04 7.59 -6.58
CA ILE A 298 12.29 6.33 -6.69
C ILE A 298 10.88 6.59 -7.22
N GLY A 299 10.25 5.55 -7.77
CA GLY A 299 8.88 5.59 -8.30
C GLY A 299 8.80 5.17 -9.76
N VAL A 300 7.58 5.08 -10.26
CA VAL A 300 7.30 4.95 -11.70
C VAL A 300 7.35 6.34 -12.33
N ARG A 301 8.26 6.53 -13.29
CA ARG A 301 8.48 7.80 -13.99
C ARG A 301 7.81 7.77 -15.35
N THR A 302 7.12 8.84 -15.72
CA THR A 302 6.51 9.00 -17.05
C THR A 302 7.40 9.87 -17.93
N VAL A 303 7.58 9.47 -19.19
CA VAL A 303 8.25 10.26 -20.22
C VAL A 303 7.22 11.09 -20.95
N TYR A 304 7.41 12.41 -20.94
CA TYR A 304 6.57 13.37 -21.65
C TYR A 304 7.36 14.04 -22.77
N LEU A 305 6.67 14.49 -23.81
CA LEU A 305 7.30 15.27 -24.88
C LEU A 305 7.74 16.66 -24.40
N HIS A 306 6.90 17.29 -23.58
CA HIS A 306 7.08 18.66 -23.13
C HIS A 306 7.34 18.72 -21.62
N ALA A 307 8.12 19.72 -21.19
CA ALA A 307 8.47 19.94 -19.78
C ALA A 307 7.25 20.20 -18.88
N ASN A 308 6.13 20.68 -19.44
CA ASN A 308 4.86 20.84 -18.75
C ASN A 308 4.08 19.51 -18.56
N GLN A 309 4.74 18.36 -18.80
CA GLN A 309 4.17 17.02 -18.68
C GLN A 309 2.95 16.80 -19.60
N THR A 310 3.10 17.23 -20.86
CA THR A 310 2.12 17.03 -21.93
C THR A 310 2.79 16.48 -23.19
N GLY A 311 1.99 15.90 -24.08
CA GLY A 311 2.44 15.37 -25.35
C GLY A 311 3.09 13.98 -25.24
N TYR A 312 2.95 13.19 -26.31
CA TYR A 312 3.54 11.86 -26.42
C TYR A 312 5.01 11.95 -26.80
N PRO A 313 5.88 11.13 -26.20
CA PRO A 313 7.26 11.08 -26.61
C PRO A 313 7.40 10.60 -28.07
N LEU A 314 8.50 10.99 -28.70
CA LEU A 314 8.85 10.54 -30.05
C LEU A 314 8.90 9.00 -30.11
N PRO A 315 8.53 8.37 -31.24
CA PRO A 315 8.47 6.92 -31.36
C PRO A 315 9.84 6.28 -31.08
N GLU A 316 9.81 5.04 -30.56
CA GLU A 316 10.93 4.14 -30.19
C GLU A 316 11.21 4.01 -28.68
N PHE A 317 10.50 3.06 -28.06
CA PHE A 317 10.73 2.64 -26.67
C PHE A 317 10.72 1.13 -26.52
N ASP A 318 11.18 0.64 -25.37
CA ASP A 318 11.01 -0.77 -25.00
C ASP A 318 9.53 -1.06 -24.64
N ALA A 319 9.23 -2.20 -24.04
CA ALA A 319 7.86 -2.49 -23.60
C ALA A 319 7.82 -3.21 -22.25
N TYR A 320 6.79 -2.90 -21.47
CA TYR A 320 6.43 -3.66 -20.30
C TYR A 320 5.22 -4.52 -20.63
N CYS A 321 5.37 -5.83 -20.49
CA CYS A 321 4.32 -6.79 -20.77
C CYS A 321 3.78 -7.38 -19.47
N PHE A 322 2.47 -7.63 -19.43
CA PHE A 322 1.80 -8.32 -18.34
C PHE A 322 1.30 -9.68 -18.80
N ARG A 323 1.60 -10.71 -18.00
CA ARG A 323 1.03 -12.05 -18.16
C ARG A 323 0.26 -12.42 -16.90
N GLU A 324 -1.02 -12.74 -17.09
CA GLU A 324 -1.87 -13.26 -16.05
C GLU A 324 -1.46 -14.68 -15.65
N PHE A 325 -1.54 -15.00 -14.35
CA PHE A 325 -1.38 -16.37 -13.90
C PHE A 325 -2.69 -17.12 -14.10
N VAL A 326 -2.69 -18.11 -14.99
CA VAL A 326 -3.84 -19.01 -15.13
C VAL A 326 -3.90 -19.89 -13.87
N THR A 327 -4.86 -19.63 -12.99
CA THR A 327 -5.20 -20.59 -11.95
C THR A 327 -5.80 -21.82 -12.61
N LEU A 328 -5.05 -22.91 -12.68
CA LEU A 328 -5.63 -24.21 -12.99
C LEU A 328 -6.58 -24.57 -11.84
N ILE A 329 -7.88 -24.33 -12.02
CA ILE A 329 -8.88 -24.95 -11.16
C ILE A 329 -8.72 -26.46 -11.36
N PRO A 330 -8.34 -27.25 -10.34
CA PRO A 330 -8.30 -28.69 -10.50
C PRO A 330 -9.72 -29.17 -10.84
N PHE A 331 -9.85 -29.91 -11.95
CA PHE A 331 -11.11 -30.46 -12.49
C PHE A 331 -11.99 -31.22 -11.47
N LYS A 332 -11.45 -31.56 -10.29
CA LYS A 332 -12.18 -32.25 -9.22
C LYS A 332 -13.31 -31.45 -8.57
N GLN A 333 -13.37 -30.12 -8.75
CA GLN A 333 -14.41 -29.30 -8.10
C GLN A 333 -15.69 -29.10 -8.95
N PHE A 334 -15.68 -29.47 -10.23
CA PHE A 334 -16.87 -29.40 -11.09
C PHE A 334 -17.85 -30.57 -10.92
N ILE A 335 -17.42 -31.71 -10.37
CA ILE A 335 -18.28 -32.90 -10.25
C ILE A 335 -19.28 -32.80 -9.08
N CYS A 336 -18.99 -32.01 -8.03
CA CYS A 336 -19.92 -31.87 -6.90
C CYS A 336 -21.13 -30.96 -7.17
N ILE A 337 -21.13 -30.17 -8.24
CA ILE A 337 -22.26 -29.24 -8.53
C ILE A 337 -23.37 -29.94 -9.33
N ILE A 338 -23.08 -31.04 -10.03
CA ILE A 338 -24.08 -31.72 -10.88
C ILE A 338 -24.93 -32.74 -10.10
N ASN A 339 -24.47 -33.23 -8.94
CA ASN A 339 -25.18 -34.29 -8.19
C ASN A 339 -26.20 -33.81 -7.15
N ASN A 340 -26.49 -32.51 -7.04
CA ASN A 340 -27.38 -31.98 -5.99
C ASN A 340 -28.65 -31.27 -6.49
N VAL A 341 -29.07 -31.52 -7.74
CA VAL A 341 -30.43 -31.19 -8.19
C VAL A 341 -31.29 -32.44 -8.05
N SER A 342 -31.72 -32.73 -6.82
CA SER A 342 -32.84 -33.65 -6.60
C SER A 342 -34.12 -32.99 -7.08
N VAL A 343 -34.74 -33.65 -8.06
CA VAL A 343 -36.07 -33.37 -8.61
C VAL A 343 -37.10 -33.62 -7.51
N TYR A 344 -37.83 -32.59 -7.10
CA TYR A 344 -39.16 -32.75 -6.51
C TYR A 344 -40.18 -32.64 -7.65
N MET A 345 -40.90 -33.73 -7.91
CA MET A 345 -42.13 -33.76 -8.69
C MET A 345 -43.19 -34.45 -7.86
#